data_AF-A0A8T1N7D9-F1
#
_entry.id   AF-A0A8T1N7D9-F1
#
_cell.length_a   1.000
_cell.length_b   1.000
_cell.length_c   1.000
_cell.angle_alpha   90.00
_cell.angle_beta   90.00
_cell.angle_gamma   90.00
#
_symmetry.space_group_name_H-M   'P 1'
#
loop_
_entity.id
_entity.type
_entity.pdbx_description
1 polymer ?
#
loop_
_entity_poly.entity_id
_entity_poly.type
_entity_poly.pdbx_seq_one_letter_code
_entity_poly.pdbx_strand_id
1 'polypeptide(L)'
;MAIKEKGFVKGCLPEELKKVLRSVATNWEDVMDDMQALQVIQLSGAMTNKVYQINWPTKNGEVVRKVLVRIYGEGVEVFFNRDDEIRTFECISKHGQGPRLLGRFPEGRVEEFIHARTLSAADLRDPEISALIAAKMREFHNLDVPGPKNGLIWDRMRNWLCEAKSLCSPQEAKEFCLDSLEEEISMLEKELSQDHQEVGFCHNDLQYGNIMMDEETRSITIIDYEYASYNPVAYDIANHFCEMAANYHSETPHILDYSQYPDLEERQRFVSIYLSSAGNLHSDTEVEQLVHDVEKYTLANHLFWGLWGVISDYVNKIDFDYMEYARQRFHQYRVRKPALLGYS
;
A
#
# COMPACT_ATOMS: atom_id res chain seq x y z
N MET A 1 29.10 7.86 17.56
CA MET A 1 28.41 9.15 17.32
C MET A 1 26.95 8.93 17.63
N ALA A 2 26.42 9.57 18.68
CA ALA A 2 25.09 9.27 19.21
C ALA A 2 24.00 9.65 18.20
N ILE A 3 23.24 8.66 17.74
CA ILE A 3 22.04 8.85 16.91
C ILE A 3 21.01 9.55 17.81
N LYS A 4 20.63 10.79 17.48
CA LYS A 4 19.49 11.44 18.11
C LYS A 4 18.25 10.65 17.71
N GLU A 5 17.65 9.92 18.65
CA GLU A 5 16.31 9.37 18.48
C GLU A 5 15.33 10.54 18.26
N LYS A 6 14.97 10.81 17.00
CA LYS A 6 13.88 11.74 16.64
C LYS A 6 12.53 11.11 17.03
N GLY A 7 12.29 10.92 18.32
CA GLY A 7 11.02 10.49 18.90
C GLY A 7 10.47 11.61 19.78
N PHE A 8 9.15 11.74 19.87
CA PHE A 8 8.58 12.66 20.85
C PHE A 8 8.75 12.09 22.25
N VAL A 9 9.61 12.72 23.06
CA VAL A 9 9.57 12.52 24.51
C VAL A 9 8.27 13.13 25.02
N LYS A 10 7.56 12.43 25.90
CA LYS A 10 6.31 12.89 26.52
C LYS A 10 6.48 14.34 27.03
N GLY A 11 5.80 15.31 26.41
CA GLY A 11 5.89 16.75 26.73
C GLY A 11 6.74 17.63 25.79
N CYS A 12 7.52 17.06 24.85
CA CYS A 12 8.40 17.80 23.93
C CYS A 12 7.96 17.68 22.46
N LEU A 13 6.76 18.15 22.13
CA LEU A 13 6.36 18.33 20.73
C LEU A 13 7.08 19.56 20.12
N PRO A 14 7.50 19.51 18.84
CA PRO A 14 8.04 20.64 18.10
C PRO A 14 7.07 21.82 18.09
N GLU A 15 7.60 23.03 18.13
CA GLU A 15 6.75 24.23 18.21
C GLU A 15 5.87 24.40 16.97
N GLU A 16 6.35 24.01 15.79
CA GLU A 16 5.56 24.03 14.56
C GLU A 16 4.39 23.03 14.61
N LEU A 17 4.62 21.82 15.14
CA LEU A 17 3.54 20.84 15.35
C LEU A 17 2.50 21.38 16.35
N LYS A 18 2.94 22.00 17.45
CA LYS A 18 2.04 22.63 18.43
C LYS A 18 1.16 23.70 17.80
N LYS A 19 1.72 24.56 16.93
CA LYS A 19 0.95 25.58 16.20
C LYS A 19 -0.14 24.95 15.33
N VAL A 20 0.19 23.88 14.60
CA VAL A 20 -0.78 23.15 13.78
C VAL A 20 -1.89 22.56 14.66
N LEU A 21 -1.55 21.87 15.76
CA LEU A 21 -2.53 21.26 16.66
C LEU A 21 -3.48 22.31 17.28
N ARG A 22 -2.97 23.48 17.69
CA ARG A 22 -3.81 24.59 18.16
C ARG A 22 -4.75 25.10 17.09
N SER A 23 -4.27 25.24 15.85
CA SER A 23 -5.11 25.65 14.72
C SER A 23 -6.23 24.64 14.46
N VAL A 24 -5.91 23.34 14.50
CA VAL A 24 -6.90 22.26 14.33
C VAL A 24 -7.94 22.29 15.44
N ALA A 25 -7.52 22.40 16.70
CA ALA A 25 -8.43 22.50 17.84
C ALA A 25 -9.35 23.72 17.74
N THR A 26 -8.80 24.88 17.35
CA THR A 26 -9.58 26.11 17.16
C THR A 26 -10.63 25.95 16.05
N ASN A 27 -10.27 25.30 14.94
CA ASN A 27 -11.20 25.01 13.85
C ASN A 27 -12.32 24.04 14.25
N TRP A 28 -12.12 23.24 15.31
CA TRP A 28 -13.14 22.37 15.89
C TRP A 28 -13.85 22.98 17.10
N GLU A 29 -13.68 24.29 17.32
CA GLU A 29 -14.24 25.05 18.44
C GLU A 29 -13.80 24.56 19.84
N ASP A 30 -12.70 23.81 19.87
CA ASP A 30 -12.09 23.28 21.09
C ASP A 30 -11.04 24.26 21.65
N VAL A 31 -10.78 24.16 22.95
CA VAL A 31 -9.79 24.98 23.65
C VAL A 31 -8.60 24.11 24.05
N MET A 32 -7.41 24.45 23.55
CA MET A 32 -6.17 23.73 23.80
C MET A 32 -5.18 24.64 24.53
N ASP A 33 -5.52 24.99 25.77
CA ASP A 33 -4.76 25.94 26.60
C ASP A 33 -3.50 25.29 27.21
N ASP A 34 -3.58 24.02 27.59
CA ASP A 34 -2.45 23.27 28.15
C ASP A 34 -1.94 22.19 27.19
N MET A 35 -0.86 22.51 26.46
CA MET A 35 -0.19 21.57 25.55
C MET A 35 0.52 20.43 26.28
N GLN A 36 0.70 20.51 27.61
CA GLN A 36 1.29 19.42 28.41
C GLN A 36 0.24 18.37 28.78
N ALA A 37 -1.05 18.71 28.72
CA ALA A 37 -2.16 17.78 28.95
C ALA A 37 -2.45 16.85 27.75
N LEU A 38 -1.77 17.06 26.61
CA LEU A 38 -1.92 16.22 25.43
C LEU A 38 -1.46 14.79 25.70
N GLN A 39 -2.33 13.83 25.40
CA GLN A 39 -1.95 12.42 25.43
C GLN A 39 -1.31 12.08 24.08
N VAL A 40 -0.03 11.73 24.11
CA VAL A 40 0.72 11.28 22.93
C VAL A 40 0.96 9.78 23.05
N ILE A 41 0.49 9.03 22.07
CA ILE A 41 0.62 7.58 21.98
C ILE A 41 1.38 7.27 20.69
N GLN A 42 2.55 6.65 20.78
CA GLN A 42 3.23 6.16 19.58
C GLN A 42 2.52 4.91 19.09
N LEU A 43 2.14 4.90 17.82
CA LEU A 43 1.56 3.72 17.17
C LEU A 43 2.70 2.91 16.54
N SER A 44 2.81 1.64 16.92
CA SER A 44 3.72 0.67 16.31
C SER A 44 3.08 0.08 15.05
N GLY A 45 3.86 -0.12 13.98
CA GLY A 45 3.40 -0.86 12.79
C GLY A 45 3.70 -0.19 11.44
N ALA A 46 4.06 1.09 11.40
CA ALA A 46 4.47 1.74 10.16
C ALA A 46 5.97 1.47 9.89
N MET A 47 6.26 0.78 8.78
CA MET A 47 7.63 0.37 8.42
C MET A 47 8.51 1.54 7.96
N THR A 48 7.90 2.58 7.37
CA THR A 48 8.60 3.68 6.69
C THR A 48 8.48 5.03 7.41
N ASN A 49 7.54 5.18 8.35
CA ASN A 49 7.18 6.44 8.99
C ASN A 49 6.99 6.28 10.52
N LYS A 50 7.24 7.35 11.30
CA LYS A 50 6.85 7.35 12.72
C LYS A 50 5.46 7.95 12.88
N VAL A 51 4.53 7.19 13.45
CA VAL A 51 3.13 7.58 13.58
C VAL A 51 2.78 7.75 15.06
N TYR A 52 2.14 8.86 15.39
CA TYR A 52 1.69 9.17 16.74
C TYR A 52 0.21 9.50 16.71
N GLN A 53 -0.55 8.92 17.63
CA GLN A 53 -1.89 9.37 17.96
C GLN A 53 -1.79 10.44 19.04
N ILE A 54 -2.40 11.61 18.79
CA ILE A 54 -2.49 12.69 19.78
C ILE A 54 -3.96 12.91 20.14
N ASN A 55 -4.22 12.92 21.45
CA ASN A 55 -5.57 13.09 21.98
C ASN A 55 -5.68 14.33 22.88
N TRP A 56 -6.83 15.00 22.81
CA TRP A 56 -7.21 16.08 23.73
C TRP A 56 -8.72 16.07 24.02
N PRO A 57 -9.16 16.51 25.21
CA PRO A 57 -10.58 16.61 25.52
C PRO A 57 -11.23 17.74 24.70
N THR A 58 -12.47 17.53 24.29
CA THR A 58 -13.31 18.61 23.76
C THR A 58 -13.61 19.66 24.82
N LYS A 59 -14.05 20.85 24.40
CA LYS A 59 -14.42 21.95 25.32
C LYS A 59 -15.42 21.54 26.40
N ASN A 60 -16.33 20.61 26.09
CA ASN A 60 -17.35 20.11 27.03
C ASN A 60 -16.87 18.90 27.85
N GLY A 61 -15.68 18.36 27.56
CA GLY A 61 -15.07 17.23 28.29
C GLY A 61 -15.67 15.84 28.02
N GLU A 62 -16.76 15.75 27.26
CA GLU A 62 -17.50 14.51 27.02
C GLU A 62 -16.85 13.62 25.96
N VAL A 63 -16.21 14.23 24.96
CA VAL A 63 -15.58 13.54 23.83
C VAL A 63 -14.09 13.83 23.81
N VAL A 64 -13.28 12.82 23.51
CA VAL A 64 -11.85 12.96 23.29
C VAL A 64 -11.60 13.06 21.79
N ARG A 65 -11.04 14.19 21.34
CA ARG A 65 -10.54 14.36 19.98
C ARG A 65 -9.30 13.50 19.80
N LYS A 66 -9.17 12.93 18.62
CA LYS A 66 -8.01 12.14 18.21
C LYS A 66 -7.54 12.64 16.85
N VAL A 67 -6.23 12.80 16.70
CA VAL A 67 -5.58 13.04 15.41
C VAL A 67 -4.40 12.11 15.26
N LEU A 68 -4.04 11.86 14.01
CA LEU A 68 -2.81 11.17 13.66
C LEU A 68 -1.75 12.20 13.29
N VAL A 69 -0.53 12.01 13.79
CA VAL A 69 0.65 12.79 13.39
C VAL A 69 1.64 11.84 12.76
N ARG A 70 1.95 12.07 11.49
CA ARG A 70 2.94 11.30 10.75
C ARG A 70 4.19 12.12 10.57
N ILE A 71 5.31 11.58 11.03
CA ILE A 71 6.65 12.16 10.86
C ILE A 71 7.33 11.45 9.70
N TYR A 72 7.83 12.24 8.75
CA TYR A 72 8.54 11.71 7.60
C TYR A 72 9.83 11.03 8.05
N GLY A 73 9.99 9.75 7.70
CA GLY A 73 11.19 8.97 7.97
C GLY A 73 12.33 9.23 6.97
N GLU A 74 13.56 8.95 7.38
CA GLU A 74 14.75 8.91 6.52
C GLU A 74 15.01 7.45 6.09
N GLY A 75 15.42 7.21 4.84
CA GLY A 75 15.96 5.90 4.41
C GLY A 75 15.11 5.04 3.47
N VAL A 76 14.01 5.55 2.91
CA VAL A 76 13.13 4.80 1.96
C VAL A 76 13.04 5.42 0.57
N GLU A 77 13.92 6.38 0.28
CA GLU A 77 13.94 7.14 -0.99
C GLU A 77 14.19 6.24 -2.22
N VAL A 78 14.77 5.06 -2.02
CA VAL A 78 14.95 4.05 -3.07
C VAL A 78 13.63 3.47 -3.59
N PHE A 79 12.59 3.41 -2.75
CA PHE A 79 11.32 2.78 -3.08
C PHE A 79 10.31 3.75 -3.68
N PHE A 80 10.27 5.00 -3.19
CA PHE A 80 9.33 6.01 -3.66
C PHE A 80 9.81 7.44 -3.41
N ASN A 81 9.26 8.36 -4.20
CA ASN A 81 9.52 9.79 -4.08
C ASN A 81 8.56 10.41 -3.04
N ARG A 82 9.13 11.10 -2.05
CA ARG A 82 8.38 11.73 -0.97
C ARG A 82 7.46 12.85 -1.44
N ASP A 83 7.90 13.67 -2.39
CA ASP A 83 7.09 14.76 -2.93
C ASP A 83 5.87 14.20 -3.68
N ASP A 84 6.02 13.07 -4.34
CA ASP A 84 4.93 12.38 -5.02
C ASP A 84 3.93 11.83 -4.00
N GLU A 85 4.40 11.14 -2.95
CA GLU A 85 3.57 10.65 -1.83
C GLU A 85 2.74 11.80 -1.22
N ILE A 86 3.39 12.94 -0.94
CA ILE A 86 2.77 14.12 -0.34
C ILE A 86 1.68 14.71 -1.24
N ARG A 87 1.92 14.79 -2.56
CA ARG A 87 0.93 15.29 -3.53
C ARG A 87 -0.24 14.33 -3.69
N THR A 88 0.04 13.03 -3.78
CA THR A 88 -0.96 11.97 -3.85
C THR A 88 -1.87 12.00 -2.62
N PHE A 89 -1.29 12.03 -1.42
CA PHE A 89 -2.05 12.10 -0.17
C PHE A 89 -2.98 13.32 -0.12
N GLU A 90 -2.50 14.50 -0.51
CA GLU A 90 -3.34 15.70 -0.59
C GLU A 90 -4.51 15.55 -1.56
N CYS A 91 -4.25 14.95 -2.71
CA CYS A 91 -5.27 14.75 -3.72
C CYS A 91 -6.35 13.79 -3.21
N ILE A 92 -5.95 12.64 -2.65
CA ILE A 92 -6.87 11.65 -2.10
C ILE A 92 -7.68 12.22 -0.93
N SER A 93 -7.02 12.97 -0.04
CA SER A 93 -7.69 13.68 1.06
C SER A 93 -8.75 14.65 0.56
N LYS A 94 -8.50 15.40 -0.53
CA LYS A 94 -9.48 16.33 -1.12
C LYS A 94 -10.66 15.61 -1.76
N HIS A 95 -10.44 14.43 -2.32
CA HIS A 95 -11.50 13.58 -2.88
C HIS A 95 -12.32 12.86 -1.80
N GLY A 96 -11.92 12.94 -0.52
CA GLY A 96 -12.61 12.24 0.58
C GLY A 96 -12.43 10.71 0.52
N GLN A 97 -11.38 10.25 -0.16
CA GLN A 97 -11.09 8.82 -0.38
C GLN A 97 -10.06 8.25 0.61
N GLY A 98 -9.73 9.04 1.64
CA GLY A 98 -8.72 8.75 2.64
C GLY A 98 -8.81 9.69 3.83
N PRO A 99 -7.87 9.60 4.79
CA PRO A 99 -7.83 10.50 5.94
C PRO A 99 -7.72 11.96 5.49
N ARG A 100 -8.46 12.86 6.14
CA ARG A 100 -8.33 14.29 5.85
C ARG A 100 -6.98 14.84 6.33
N LEU A 101 -6.30 15.60 5.47
CA LEU A 101 -5.18 16.43 5.88
C LEU A 101 -5.68 17.60 6.73
N LEU A 102 -5.29 17.64 8.01
CA LEU A 102 -5.67 18.70 8.95
C LEU A 102 -4.63 19.82 9.01
N GLY A 103 -3.35 19.50 8.73
CA GLY A 103 -2.30 20.50 8.64
C GLY A 103 -0.92 19.93 8.34
N ARG A 104 0.02 20.82 8.04
CA ARG A 104 1.42 20.49 7.69
C ARG A 104 2.40 21.24 8.56
N PHE A 105 3.55 20.61 8.77
CA PHE A 105 4.71 21.23 9.40
C PHE A 105 5.99 20.68 8.74
N PRO A 106 7.17 21.29 8.93
CA PRO A 106 8.37 20.92 8.17
C PRO A 106 8.77 19.45 8.25
N GLU A 107 8.46 18.77 9.35
CA GLU A 107 8.89 17.40 9.64
C GLU A 107 7.77 16.36 9.39
N GLY A 108 6.58 16.78 8.99
CA GLY A 108 5.44 15.87 8.91
C GLY A 108 4.09 16.50 8.61
N ARG A 109 3.04 15.74 8.88
CA ARG A 109 1.64 16.14 8.67
C ARG A 109 0.75 15.68 9.83
N VAL A 110 -0.35 16.42 10.01
CA VAL A 110 -1.44 16.08 10.93
C VAL A 110 -2.63 15.66 10.09
N GLU A 111 -3.14 14.47 10.37
CA GLU A 111 -4.20 13.79 9.63
C GLU A 111 -5.38 13.51 10.57
N GLU A 112 -6.56 13.36 9.99
CA GLU A 112 -7.72 12.84 10.68
C GLU A 112 -7.45 11.43 11.24
N PHE A 113 -7.93 11.18 12.45
CA PHE A 113 -7.91 9.84 13.01
C PHE A 113 -9.14 9.07 12.52
N ILE A 114 -8.90 8.03 11.73
CA ILE A 114 -9.95 7.14 11.25
C ILE A 114 -10.35 6.19 12.38
N HIS A 115 -11.64 6.20 12.72
CA HIS A 115 -12.22 5.31 13.74
C HIS A 115 -12.66 3.99 13.10
N ALA A 116 -11.69 3.21 12.64
CA ALA A 116 -11.92 1.95 11.93
C ALA A 116 -10.92 0.88 12.38
N ARG A 117 -11.27 -0.38 12.16
CA ARG A 117 -10.38 -1.53 12.37
C ARG A 117 -9.57 -1.77 11.10
N THR A 118 -8.26 -1.97 11.24
CA THR A 118 -7.43 -2.52 10.16
C THR A 118 -7.80 -3.97 9.90
N LEU A 119 -7.98 -4.35 8.64
CA LEU A 119 -8.30 -5.73 8.27
C LEU A 119 -7.13 -6.67 8.59
N SER A 120 -7.44 -7.96 8.58
CA SER A 120 -6.50 -9.07 8.77
C SER A 120 -6.51 -10.00 7.56
N ALA A 121 -5.56 -10.93 7.50
CA ALA A 121 -5.50 -11.95 6.46
C ALA A 121 -6.81 -12.76 6.34
N ALA A 122 -7.48 -13.02 7.48
CA ALA A 122 -8.74 -13.77 7.50
C ALA A 122 -9.90 -12.96 6.90
N ASP A 123 -9.91 -11.64 7.08
CA ASP A 123 -10.99 -10.78 6.56
C ASP A 123 -10.99 -10.74 5.03
N LEU A 124 -9.82 -10.87 4.38
CA LEU A 124 -9.75 -10.93 2.92
C LEU A 124 -10.52 -12.14 2.37
N ARG A 125 -10.65 -13.22 3.14
CA ARG A 125 -11.35 -14.45 2.75
C ARG A 125 -12.87 -14.34 2.93
N ASP A 126 -13.35 -13.32 3.66
CA ASP A 126 -14.78 -13.12 3.84
C ASP A 126 -15.43 -12.59 2.54
N PRO A 127 -16.44 -13.28 1.97
CA PRO A 127 -17.04 -12.87 0.70
C PRO A 127 -17.71 -11.49 0.74
N GLU A 128 -18.25 -11.07 1.88
CA GLU A 128 -18.89 -9.76 2.01
C GLU A 128 -17.87 -8.64 2.12
N ILE A 129 -16.80 -8.84 2.90
CA ILE A 129 -15.70 -7.87 2.98
C ILE A 129 -14.98 -7.77 1.64
N SER A 130 -14.73 -8.91 0.97
CA SER A 130 -14.17 -8.98 -0.37
C SER A 130 -14.99 -8.16 -1.39
N ALA A 131 -16.33 -8.23 -1.32
CA ALA A 131 -17.23 -7.41 -2.14
C ALA A 131 -17.07 -5.91 -1.88
N LEU A 132 -16.95 -5.51 -0.60
CA LEU A 132 -16.73 -4.11 -0.22
C LEU A 132 -15.38 -3.59 -0.70
N ILE A 133 -14.33 -4.43 -0.64
CA ILE A 133 -13.00 -4.09 -1.15
C ILE A 133 -13.05 -3.93 -2.67
N ALA A 134 -13.70 -4.84 -3.39
CA ALA A 134 -13.84 -4.75 -4.86
C ALA A 134 -14.52 -3.44 -5.28
N ALA A 135 -15.62 -3.07 -4.61
CA ALA A 135 -16.31 -1.81 -4.87
C ALA A 135 -15.41 -0.60 -4.55
N LYS A 136 -14.72 -0.63 -3.40
CA LYS A 136 -13.84 0.47 -3.00
C LYS A 136 -12.64 0.65 -3.93
N MET A 137 -12.06 -0.46 -4.40
CA MET A 137 -10.97 -0.44 -5.36
C MET A 137 -11.42 0.18 -6.69
N ARG A 138 -12.65 -0.11 -7.15
CA ARG A 138 -13.21 0.55 -8.35
C ARG A 138 -13.35 2.07 -8.16
N GLU A 139 -13.83 2.51 -7.01
CA GLU A 139 -13.89 3.94 -6.68
C GLU A 139 -12.50 4.58 -6.71
N PHE A 140 -11.50 3.90 -6.12
CA PHE A 140 -10.12 4.38 -6.04
C PHE A 140 -9.48 4.48 -7.44
N HIS A 141 -9.67 3.47 -8.29
CA HIS A 141 -9.14 3.45 -9.66
C HIS A 141 -9.69 4.58 -10.54
N ASN A 142 -10.88 5.09 -10.25
CA ASN A 142 -11.51 6.20 -10.98
C ASN A 142 -11.06 7.59 -10.51
N LEU A 143 -10.16 7.69 -9.53
CA LEU A 143 -9.66 8.98 -9.07
C LEU A 143 -8.83 9.69 -10.14
N ASP A 144 -9.11 10.97 -10.34
CA ASP A 144 -8.31 11.84 -11.20
C ASP A 144 -7.24 12.54 -10.35
N VAL A 145 -6.09 11.89 -10.23
CA VAL A 145 -4.93 12.40 -9.51
C VAL A 145 -3.98 13.07 -10.51
N PRO A 146 -3.49 14.29 -10.25
CA PRO A 146 -2.52 14.93 -11.14
C PRO A 146 -1.21 14.14 -11.21
N GLY A 147 -0.81 13.74 -12.41
CA GLY A 147 0.45 13.04 -12.63
C GLY A 147 0.54 12.36 -14.00
N PRO A 148 1.70 11.75 -14.30
CA PRO A 148 1.86 10.89 -15.47
C PRO A 148 0.85 9.73 -15.44
N LYS A 149 0.11 9.54 -16.54
CA LYS A 149 -0.90 8.47 -16.70
C LYS A 149 -0.36 7.21 -17.39
N ASN A 150 0.93 7.15 -17.69
CA ASN A 150 1.59 5.94 -18.20
C ASN A 150 1.88 4.97 -17.06
N GLY A 151 1.73 3.66 -17.31
CA GLY A 151 1.95 2.62 -16.30
C GLY A 151 3.41 2.60 -15.82
N LEU A 152 3.63 3.01 -14.57
CA LEU A 152 4.97 3.24 -14.01
C LEU A 152 5.64 1.97 -13.45
N ILE A 153 4.96 0.81 -13.45
CA ILE A 153 5.51 -0.39 -12.82
C ILE A 153 6.76 -0.90 -13.51
N TRP A 154 6.84 -0.84 -14.83
CA TRP A 154 7.96 -1.41 -15.58
C TRP A 154 9.23 -0.59 -15.36
N ASP A 155 9.14 0.74 -15.46
CA ASP A 155 10.24 1.65 -15.17
C ASP A 155 10.71 1.51 -13.72
N ARG A 156 9.78 1.41 -12.77
CA ARG A 156 10.12 1.18 -11.35
C ARG A 156 10.82 -0.16 -11.15
N MET A 157 10.33 -1.22 -11.78
CA MET A 157 10.92 -2.56 -11.68
C MET A 157 12.36 -2.58 -12.25
N ARG A 158 12.62 -1.89 -13.37
CA ARG A 158 13.96 -1.75 -13.94
C ARG A 158 14.91 -0.97 -13.04
N ASN A 159 14.43 0.13 -12.44
CA ASN A 159 15.21 0.88 -11.46
C ASN A 159 15.57 0.01 -10.26
N TRP A 160 14.60 -0.74 -9.73
CA TRP A 160 14.84 -1.67 -8.62
C TRP A 160 15.74 -2.84 -9.00
N LEU A 161 15.71 -3.32 -10.24
CA LEU A 161 16.68 -4.30 -10.73
C LEU A 161 18.11 -3.74 -10.70
N CYS A 162 18.30 -2.50 -11.17
CA CYS A 162 19.60 -1.83 -11.08
C CYS A 162 20.08 -1.69 -9.63
N GLU A 163 19.19 -1.30 -8.71
CA GLU A 163 19.51 -1.19 -7.28
C GLU A 163 19.81 -2.55 -6.64
N ALA A 164 19.01 -3.59 -6.92
CA ALA A 164 19.26 -4.94 -6.43
C ALA A 164 20.64 -5.45 -6.91
N LYS A 165 20.99 -5.21 -8.18
CA LYS A 165 22.32 -5.55 -8.73
C LYS A 165 23.45 -4.78 -8.07
N SER A 166 23.21 -3.55 -7.61
CA SER A 166 24.24 -2.72 -6.95
C SER A 166 24.52 -3.18 -5.51
N LEU A 167 23.52 -3.74 -4.84
CA LEU A 167 23.58 -4.18 -3.44
C LEU A 167 24.00 -5.65 -3.27
N CYS A 168 23.53 -6.54 -4.16
CA CYS A 168 23.71 -7.99 -4.00
C CYS A 168 25.17 -8.45 -4.13
N SER A 169 25.51 -9.50 -3.39
CA SER A 169 26.72 -10.29 -3.68
C SER A 169 26.58 -11.06 -5.00
N PRO A 170 27.70 -11.49 -5.62
CA PRO A 170 27.65 -12.33 -6.82
C PRO A 170 26.88 -13.65 -6.64
N GLN A 171 26.80 -14.16 -5.41
CA GLN A 171 26.06 -15.38 -5.11
C GLN A 171 24.55 -15.13 -5.13
N GLU A 172 24.08 -14.06 -4.47
CA GLU A 172 22.66 -13.67 -4.45
C GLU A 172 22.19 -13.25 -5.84
N ALA A 173 22.99 -12.46 -6.58
CA ALA A 173 22.66 -12.06 -7.95
C ALA A 173 22.44 -13.28 -8.87
N LYS A 174 23.23 -14.35 -8.67
CA LYS A 174 23.07 -15.62 -9.39
C LYS A 174 21.85 -16.40 -8.92
N GLU A 175 21.59 -16.46 -7.61
CA GLU A 175 20.44 -17.13 -7.01
C GLU A 175 19.09 -16.58 -7.52
N PHE A 176 18.97 -15.26 -7.57
CA PHE A 176 17.78 -14.57 -8.09
C PHE A 176 17.78 -14.40 -9.62
N CYS A 177 18.86 -14.78 -10.29
CA CYS A 177 19.05 -14.61 -11.73
C CYS A 177 18.87 -13.14 -12.17
N LEU A 178 19.39 -12.19 -11.38
CA LEU A 178 19.23 -10.75 -11.64
C LEU A 178 19.78 -10.36 -13.02
N ASP A 179 20.84 -11.02 -13.47
CA ASP A 179 21.47 -10.73 -14.77
C ASP A 179 20.53 -10.91 -15.94
N SER A 180 19.65 -11.92 -15.89
CA SER A 180 18.66 -12.21 -16.94
C SER A 180 17.28 -11.60 -16.69
N LEU A 181 17.11 -10.83 -15.61
CA LEU A 181 15.79 -10.35 -15.21
C LEU A 181 15.29 -9.21 -16.10
N GLU A 182 16.18 -8.46 -16.75
CA GLU A 182 15.79 -7.39 -17.68
C GLU A 182 15.05 -7.96 -18.91
N GLU A 183 15.52 -9.11 -19.41
CA GLU A 183 14.86 -9.83 -20.51
C GLU A 183 13.49 -10.34 -20.10
N GLU A 184 13.36 -10.83 -18.86
CA GLU A 184 12.08 -11.26 -18.28
C GLU A 184 11.10 -10.09 -18.14
N ILE A 185 11.54 -8.95 -17.60
CA ILE A 185 10.74 -7.73 -17.49
C ILE A 185 10.28 -7.25 -18.87
N SER A 186 11.19 -7.20 -19.84
CA SER A 186 10.89 -6.75 -21.20
C SER A 186 9.92 -7.67 -21.93
N MET A 187 10.01 -8.98 -21.68
CA MET A 187 9.07 -9.96 -22.21
C MET A 187 7.68 -9.76 -21.60
N LEU A 188 7.57 -9.64 -20.27
CA LEU A 188 6.28 -9.40 -19.61
C LEU A 188 5.67 -8.07 -20.05
N GLU A 189 6.46 -7.00 -20.12
CA GLU A 189 5.97 -5.70 -20.58
C GLU A 189 5.38 -5.80 -21.99
N LYS A 190 6.05 -6.49 -22.90
CA LYS A 190 5.55 -6.69 -24.27
C LYS A 190 4.28 -7.54 -24.31
N GLU A 191 4.23 -8.64 -23.56
CA GLU A 191 3.08 -9.56 -23.55
C GLU A 191 1.84 -8.93 -22.89
N LEU A 192 2.05 -8.09 -21.87
CA LEU A 192 0.98 -7.49 -21.09
C LEU A 192 0.54 -6.13 -21.61
N SER A 193 1.41 -5.29 -22.17
CA SER A 193 1.06 -3.92 -22.60
C SER A 193 0.27 -3.89 -23.92
N GLN A 194 -0.94 -4.45 -23.93
CA GLN A 194 -1.84 -4.51 -25.09
C GLN A 194 -2.69 -3.23 -25.21
N ASP A 195 -3.16 -2.92 -26.43
CA ASP A 195 -3.88 -1.66 -26.74
C ASP A 195 -5.20 -1.45 -25.96
N HIS A 196 -5.74 -2.47 -25.30
CA HIS A 196 -7.09 -2.45 -24.68
C HIS A 196 -7.08 -2.44 -23.15
N GLN A 197 -5.95 -2.14 -22.51
CA GLN A 197 -5.87 -2.18 -21.04
C GLN A 197 -6.51 -0.97 -20.36
N GLU A 198 -7.39 -1.23 -19.41
CA GLU A 198 -7.92 -0.19 -18.52
C GLU A 198 -6.84 0.27 -17.54
N VAL A 199 -6.44 1.54 -17.65
CA VAL A 199 -5.49 2.19 -16.73
C VAL A 199 -6.28 3.04 -15.74
N GLY A 200 -6.04 2.81 -14.45
CA GLY A 200 -6.66 3.55 -13.35
C GLY A 200 -5.60 4.05 -12.37
N PHE A 201 -6.02 4.91 -11.44
CA PHE A 201 -5.16 5.31 -10.33
C PHE A 201 -5.10 4.18 -9.29
N CYS A 202 -4.03 3.40 -9.33
CA CYS A 202 -3.86 2.18 -8.54
C CYS A 202 -3.16 2.47 -7.21
N HIS A 203 -3.49 1.69 -6.19
CA HIS A 203 -2.80 1.67 -4.91
C HIS A 203 -1.42 1.01 -5.01
N ASN A 204 -1.32 -0.07 -5.80
CA ASN A 204 -0.16 -0.92 -6.05
C ASN A 204 0.37 -1.72 -4.84
N ASP A 205 -0.12 -1.46 -3.64
CA ASP A 205 0.21 -2.19 -2.40
C ASP A 205 -1.03 -2.46 -1.53
N LEU A 206 -2.11 -2.97 -2.12
CA LEU A 206 -3.38 -3.18 -1.40
C LEU A 206 -3.41 -4.48 -0.55
N GLN A 207 -2.49 -4.57 0.41
CA GLN A 207 -2.48 -5.59 1.47
C GLN A 207 -3.47 -5.23 2.61
N TYR A 208 -3.89 -6.20 3.43
CA TYR A 208 -4.96 -5.99 4.43
C TYR A 208 -4.66 -4.91 5.49
N GLY A 209 -3.38 -4.66 5.78
CA GLY A 209 -2.89 -3.60 6.65
C GLY A 209 -3.17 -2.19 6.13
N ASN A 210 -3.35 -2.06 4.82
CA ASN A 210 -3.67 -0.80 4.13
C ASN A 210 -5.18 -0.62 3.90
N ILE A 211 -6.01 -1.50 4.49
CA ILE A 211 -7.46 -1.47 4.39
C ILE A 211 -8.04 -1.35 5.79
N MET A 212 -8.82 -0.30 6.03
CA MET A 212 -9.55 -0.09 7.28
C MET A 212 -11.05 -0.21 7.03
N MET A 213 -11.78 -0.83 7.97
CA MET A 213 -13.22 -0.96 7.93
C MET A 213 -13.85 -0.38 9.19
N ASP A 214 -14.81 0.52 9.02
CA ASP A 214 -15.73 0.91 10.08
C ASP A 214 -16.74 -0.21 10.30
N GLU A 215 -16.76 -0.79 11.50
CA GLU A 215 -17.63 -1.93 11.83
C GLU A 215 -19.12 -1.57 11.91
N GLU A 216 -19.46 -0.31 12.19
CA GLU A 216 -20.85 0.15 12.27
C GLU A 216 -21.41 0.44 10.88
N THR A 217 -20.64 1.19 10.06
CA THR A 217 -21.10 1.61 8.73
C THR A 217 -20.72 0.64 7.62
N ARG A 218 -19.81 -0.31 7.90
CA ARG A 218 -19.17 -1.20 6.92
C ARG A 218 -18.46 -0.46 5.78
N SER A 219 -18.07 0.79 6.02
CA SER A 219 -17.34 1.58 5.03
C SER A 219 -15.86 1.20 5.01
N ILE A 220 -15.32 1.01 3.80
CA ILE A 220 -13.89 0.72 3.59
C ILE A 220 -13.15 2.03 3.31
N THR A 221 -12.03 2.22 4.01
CA THR A 221 -11.06 3.28 3.72
C THR A 221 -9.71 2.64 3.40
N ILE A 222 -9.18 2.96 2.22
CA ILE A 222 -7.83 2.57 1.81
C ILE A 222 -6.86 3.63 2.33
N ILE A 223 -5.70 3.21 2.85
CA ILE A 223 -4.66 4.09 3.41
C ILE A 223 -3.28 3.69 2.88
N ASP A 224 -2.28 4.55 3.12
CA ASP A 224 -0.86 4.31 2.81
C ASP A 224 -0.50 4.24 1.31
N TYR A 225 -0.60 5.39 0.64
CA TYR A 225 -0.51 5.52 -0.81
C TYR A 225 0.93 5.68 -1.36
N GLU A 226 1.95 5.18 -0.66
CA GLU A 226 3.37 5.41 -1.02
C GLU A 226 3.76 4.78 -2.37
N TYR A 227 3.09 3.69 -2.76
CA TYR A 227 3.25 3.05 -4.08
C TYR A 227 2.21 3.50 -5.11
N ALA A 228 1.26 4.35 -4.74
CA ALA A 228 0.12 4.67 -5.60
C ALA A 228 0.53 5.45 -6.85
N SER A 229 0.05 5.02 -8.01
CA SER A 229 0.30 5.65 -9.31
C SER A 229 -0.71 5.18 -10.35
N TYR A 230 -0.73 5.81 -11.52
CA TYR A 230 -1.43 5.24 -12.66
C TYR A 230 -0.78 3.93 -13.11
N ASN A 231 -1.62 2.92 -13.32
CA ASN A 231 -1.21 1.58 -13.69
C ASN A 231 -2.40 0.79 -14.28
N PRO A 232 -2.20 -0.32 -15.00
CA PRO A 232 -3.29 -1.21 -15.37
C PRO A 232 -4.03 -1.70 -14.13
N VAL A 233 -5.36 -1.56 -14.11
CA VAL A 233 -6.18 -1.95 -12.95
C VAL A 233 -6.04 -3.44 -12.62
N ALA A 234 -5.76 -4.25 -13.64
CA ALA A 234 -5.49 -5.66 -13.50
C ALA A 234 -4.25 -5.96 -12.62
N TYR A 235 -3.23 -5.09 -12.64
CA TYR A 235 -2.07 -5.25 -11.76
C TYR A 235 -2.43 -5.06 -10.29
N ASP A 236 -3.25 -4.05 -9.97
CA ASP A 236 -3.59 -3.76 -8.57
C ASP A 236 -4.52 -4.83 -7.98
N ILE A 237 -5.45 -5.35 -8.78
CA ILE A 237 -6.27 -6.51 -8.41
C ILE A 237 -5.38 -7.76 -8.25
N ALA A 238 -4.42 -7.99 -9.15
CA ALA A 238 -3.48 -9.10 -9.05
C ALA A 238 -2.65 -9.03 -7.77
N ASN A 239 -2.18 -7.82 -7.42
CA ASN A 239 -1.49 -7.57 -6.18
C ASN A 239 -2.36 -7.94 -4.98
N HIS A 240 -3.60 -7.44 -4.93
CA HIS A 240 -4.52 -7.74 -3.84
C HIS A 240 -4.77 -9.25 -3.67
N PHE A 241 -4.93 -10.01 -4.75
CA PHE A 241 -5.05 -11.46 -4.69
C PHE A 241 -3.78 -12.15 -4.22
N CYS A 242 -2.60 -11.70 -4.65
CA CYS A 242 -1.32 -12.19 -4.17
C CYS A 242 -1.14 -11.98 -2.66
N GLU A 243 -1.67 -10.90 -2.10
CA GLU A 243 -1.62 -10.59 -0.66
C GLU A 243 -2.49 -11.52 0.19
N MET A 244 -3.45 -12.24 -0.40
CA MET A 244 -4.24 -13.26 0.31
C MET A 244 -3.40 -14.48 0.74
N ALA A 245 -2.22 -14.67 0.14
CA ALA A 245 -1.26 -15.69 0.55
C ALA A 245 -0.40 -15.27 1.76
N ALA A 246 -0.46 -14.00 2.18
CA ALA A 246 0.37 -13.49 3.26
C ALA A 246 -0.38 -13.42 4.60
N ASN A 247 0.33 -13.70 5.69
CA ASN A 247 -0.11 -13.37 7.04
C ASN A 247 1.05 -12.77 7.84
N TYR A 248 1.23 -11.47 7.69
CA TYR A 248 2.19 -10.62 8.40
C TYR A 248 1.97 -10.52 9.92
N HIS A 249 0.88 -11.08 10.46
CA HIS A 249 0.65 -11.19 11.90
C HIS A 249 0.92 -12.61 12.44
N SER A 250 1.39 -13.53 11.59
CA SER A 250 1.83 -14.87 12.02
C SER A 250 3.20 -14.82 12.72
N GLU A 251 3.61 -15.95 13.30
CA GLU A 251 4.95 -16.10 13.89
C GLU A 251 6.07 -16.01 12.83
N THR A 252 5.74 -16.26 11.56
CA THR A 252 6.65 -16.22 10.43
C THR A 252 6.09 -15.31 9.34
N PRO A 253 6.08 -13.98 9.55
CA PRO A 253 5.36 -13.03 8.69
C PRO A 253 5.88 -12.96 7.25
N HIS A 254 7.09 -13.46 7.00
CA HIS A 254 7.72 -13.55 5.68
C HIS A 254 7.32 -14.79 4.88
N ILE A 255 6.63 -15.76 5.48
CA ILE A 255 6.21 -16.99 4.81
C ILE A 255 4.87 -16.77 4.12
N LEU A 256 4.83 -17.11 2.83
CA LEU A 256 3.67 -16.97 1.95
C LEU A 256 3.03 -18.35 1.70
N ASP A 257 1.76 -18.48 2.06
CA ASP A 257 0.97 -19.68 1.82
C ASP A 257 0.13 -19.53 0.54
N TYR A 258 0.72 -19.91 -0.60
CA TYR A 258 0.03 -19.86 -1.88
C TYR A 258 -1.13 -20.85 -2.01
N SER A 259 -1.34 -21.77 -1.05
CA SER A 259 -2.57 -22.58 -1.01
C SER A 259 -3.82 -21.75 -0.66
N GLN A 260 -3.61 -20.56 -0.08
CA GLN A 260 -4.65 -19.60 0.28
C GLN A 260 -4.98 -18.60 -0.84
N TYR A 261 -4.27 -18.67 -1.98
CA TYR A 261 -4.57 -17.84 -3.14
C TYR A 261 -6.02 -18.08 -3.61
N PRO A 262 -6.80 -17.03 -3.95
CA PRO A 262 -8.20 -17.18 -4.28
C PRO A 262 -8.40 -18.07 -5.51
N ASP A 263 -9.37 -18.98 -5.42
CA ASP A 263 -9.71 -19.84 -6.55
C ASP A 263 -10.38 -19.06 -7.69
N LEU A 264 -10.73 -19.75 -8.78
CA LEU A 264 -11.32 -19.08 -9.94
C LEU A 264 -12.68 -18.47 -9.63
N GLU A 265 -13.50 -19.14 -8.82
CA GLU A 265 -14.85 -18.66 -8.49
C GLU A 265 -14.77 -17.38 -7.65
N GLU A 266 -13.87 -17.33 -6.67
CA GLU A 266 -13.64 -16.15 -5.85
C GLU A 266 -13.13 -14.96 -6.68
N ARG A 267 -12.17 -15.20 -7.59
CA ARG A 267 -11.64 -14.16 -8.47
C ARG A 267 -12.70 -13.62 -9.43
N GLN A 268 -13.52 -14.50 -10.02
CA GLN A 268 -14.64 -14.09 -10.88
C GLN A 268 -15.68 -13.28 -10.09
N ARG A 269 -16.00 -13.70 -8.86
CA ARG A 269 -16.92 -12.95 -7.99
C ARG A 269 -16.39 -11.55 -7.69
N PHE A 270 -15.12 -11.44 -7.29
CA PHE A 270 -14.48 -10.14 -7.00
C PHE A 270 -14.50 -9.23 -8.24
N VAL A 271 -14.06 -9.74 -9.39
CA VAL A 271 -14.00 -8.98 -10.65
C VAL A 271 -15.39 -8.54 -11.11
N SER A 272 -16.40 -9.42 -11.02
CA SER A 272 -17.78 -9.09 -11.35
C SER A 272 -18.31 -7.93 -10.51
N ILE A 273 -18.04 -7.93 -9.19
CA ILE A 273 -18.46 -6.85 -8.29
C ILE A 273 -17.68 -5.56 -8.60
N TYR A 274 -16.38 -5.66 -8.84
CA TYR A 274 -15.54 -4.52 -9.23
C TYR A 274 -16.08 -3.84 -10.50
N LEU A 275 -16.41 -4.61 -11.54
CA LEU A 275 -16.97 -4.08 -12.79
C LEU A 275 -18.37 -3.47 -12.57
N SER A 276 -19.22 -4.14 -11.80
CA SER A 276 -20.59 -3.65 -11.48
C SER A 276 -20.58 -2.33 -10.73
N SER A 277 -19.55 -2.07 -9.91
CA SER A 277 -19.44 -0.89 -9.06
C SER A 277 -19.26 0.41 -9.85
N ALA A 278 -18.97 0.32 -11.16
CA ALA A 278 -18.99 1.46 -12.07
C ALA A 278 -20.41 1.92 -12.46
N GLY A 279 -21.45 1.21 -12.03
CA GLY A 279 -22.83 1.43 -12.48
C GLY A 279 -23.09 0.95 -13.92
N ASN A 280 -22.12 0.24 -14.52
CA ASN A 280 -22.21 -0.33 -15.85
C ASN A 280 -22.62 -1.80 -15.78
N LEU A 281 -23.42 -2.24 -16.74
CA LEU A 281 -23.61 -3.66 -16.99
C LEU A 281 -22.34 -4.21 -17.63
N HIS A 282 -21.81 -5.29 -17.09
CA HIS A 282 -20.72 -6.06 -17.70
C HIS A 282 -21.28 -7.39 -18.23
N SER A 283 -20.57 -7.94 -19.20
CA SER A 283 -20.78 -9.28 -19.74
C SER A 283 -19.89 -10.31 -19.03
N ASP A 284 -20.29 -11.59 -19.09
CA ASP A 284 -19.45 -12.68 -18.58
C ASP A 284 -18.08 -12.71 -19.26
N THR A 285 -18.02 -12.36 -20.56
CA THR A 285 -16.77 -12.27 -21.32
C THR A 285 -15.82 -11.18 -20.79
N GLU A 286 -16.35 -10.03 -20.34
CA GLU A 286 -15.53 -8.98 -19.73
C GLU A 286 -14.94 -9.42 -18.39
N VAL A 287 -15.72 -10.17 -17.59
CA VAL A 287 -15.23 -10.76 -16.33
C VAL A 287 -14.13 -11.77 -16.61
N GLU A 288 -14.36 -12.71 -17.54
CA GLU A 288 -13.38 -13.72 -17.93
C GLU A 288 -12.08 -13.09 -18.44
N GLN A 289 -12.18 -12.06 -19.28
CA GLN A 289 -11.02 -11.36 -19.83
C GLN A 289 -10.23 -10.65 -18.73
N LEU A 290 -10.89 -9.89 -17.85
CA LEU A 290 -10.20 -9.18 -16.77
C LEU A 290 -9.59 -10.15 -15.75
N VAL A 291 -10.27 -11.25 -15.41
CA VAL A 291 -9.68 -12.31 -14.55
C VAL A 291 -8.43 -12.89 -15.19
N HIS A 292 -8.46 -13.17 -16.49
CA HIS A 292 -7.29 -13.67 -17.22
C HIS A 292 -6.13 -12.67 -17.24
N ASP A 293 -6.41 -11.38 -17.42
CA ASP A 293 -5.39 -10.34 -17.43
C ASP A 293 -4.78 -10.14 -16.03
N VAL A 294 -5.62 -10.15 -14.99
CA VAL A 294 -5.21 -10.16 -13.58
C VAL A 294 -4.26 -11.32 -13.29
N GLU A 295 -4.59 -12.54 -13.73
CA GLU A 295 -3.73 -13.70 -13.55
C GLU A 295 -2.35 -13.51 -14.17
N LYS A 296 -2.29 -12.95 -15.38
CA LYS A 296 -1.00 -12.70 -16.03
C LYS A 296 -0.18 -11.64 -15.29
N TYR A 297 -0.82 -10.62 -14.72
CA TYR A 297 -0.14 -9.60 -13.92
C TYR A 297 0.41 -10.13 -12.59
N THR A 298 -0.02 -11.29 -12.08
CA THR A 298 0.63 -11.89 -10.89
C THR A 298 2.10 -12.18 -11.16
N LEU A 299 2.49 -12.46 -12.42
CA LEU A 299 3.89 -12.65 -12.80
C LEU A 299 4.72 -11.39 -12.56
N ALA A 300 4.25 -10.24 -13.05
CA ALA A 300 4.90 -8.96 -12.83
C ALA A 300 4.94 -8.61 -11.34
N ASN A 301 3.85 -8.88 -10.61
CA ASN A 301 3.75 -8.66 -9.17
C ASN A 301 4.81 -9.46 -8.38
N HIS A 302 5.03 -10.73 -8.72
CA HIS A 302 6.06 -11.54 -8.08
C HIS A 302 7.48 -11.02 -8.33
N LEU A 303 7.78 -10.54 -9.54
CA LEU A 303 9.08 -9.91 -9.80
C LEU A 303 9.24 -8.60 -9.03
N PHE A 304 8.19 -7.77 -9.01
CA PHE A 304 8.16 -6.49 -8.32
C PHE A 304 8.47 -6.64 -6.83
N TRP A 305 7.69 -7.46 -6.11
CA TRP A 305 7.87 -7.68 -4.69
C TRP A 305 9.06 -8.58 -4.36
N GLY A 306 9.50 -9.41 -5.30
CA GLY A 306 10.77 -10.15 -5.19
C GLY A 306 11.96 -9.19 -5.14
N LEU A 307 12.03 -8.24 -6.08
CA LEU A 307 13.05 -7.19 -6.08
C LEU A 307 12.97 -6.31 -4.83
N TRP A 308 11.76 -5.93 -4.42
CA TRP A 308 11.54 -5.20 -3.17
C TRP A 308 12.13 -5.96 -1.96
N GLY A 309 11.89 -7.27 -1.87
CA GLY A 309 12.44 -8.10 -0.80
C GLY A 309 13.95 -8.13 -0.81
N VAL A 310 14.57 -8.32 -1.98
CA VAL A 310 16.04 -8.30 -2.13
C VAL A 310 16.63 -6.98 -1.65
N ILE A 311 16.11 -5.84 -2.12
CA ILE A 311 16.61 -4.52 -1.72
C ILE A 311 16.37 -4.30 -0.21
N SER A 312 15.19 -4.68 0.28
CA SER A 312 14.78 -4.50 1.67
C SER A 312 15.70 -5.16 2.68
N ASP A 313 16.28 -6.32 2.34
CA ASP A 313 17.24 -7.03 3.21
C ASP A 313 18.47 -6.16 3.56
N TYR A 314 18.89 -5.29 2.64
CA TYR A 314 20.05 -4.42 2.85
C TYR A 314 19.72 -3.08 3.50
N VAL A 315 18.49 -2.59 3.34
CA VAL A 315 18.13 -1.21 3.72
C VAL A 315 17.23 -1.13 4.94
N ASN A 316 16.44 -2.17 5.21
CA ASN A 316 15.50 -2.21 6.33
C ASN A 316 16.13 -2.87 7.57
N LYS A 317 15.61 -2.53 8.74
CA LYS A 317 16.09 -3.03 10.06
C LYS A 317 15.00 -3.74 10.85
N ILE A 318 13.88 -4.01 10.21
CA ILE A 318 12.73 -4.67 10.82
C ILE A 318 13.04 -6.16 10.87
N ASP A 319 12.59 -6.81 11.94
CA ASP A 319 12.72 -8.26 12.10
C ASP A 319 11.73 -8.97 11.16
N PHE A 320 12.18 -9.15 9.92
CA PHE A 320 11.47 -9.80 8.83
C PHE A 320 12.52 -10.44 7.90
N ASP A 321 12.35 -11.71 7.53
CA ASP A 321 13.28 -12.39 6.62
C ASP A 321 12.96 -11.99 5.16
N TYR A 322 13.51 -10.83 4.78
CA TYR A 322 13.30 -10.24 3.46
C TYR A 322 13.84 -11.12 2.33
N MET A 323 14.95 -11.81 2.58
CA MET A 323 15.57 -12.68 1.59
C MET A 323 14.73 -13.94 1.33
N GLU A 324 14.19 -14.56 2.38
CA GLU A 324 13.29 -15.71 2.22
C GLU A 324 11.96 -15.31 1.58
N TYR A 325 11.42 -14.14 1.91
CA TYR A 325 10.27 -13.57 1.22
C TYR A 325 10.55 -13.39 -0.29
N ALA A 326 11.70 -12.83 -0.64
CA ALA A 326 12.11 -12.66 -2.03
C ALA A 326 12.23 -14.00 -2.76
N ARG A 327 12.86 -15.02 -2.13
CA ARG A 327 12.98 -16.38 -2.70
C ARG A 327 11.62 -16.96 -3.04
N GLN A 328 10.64 -16.85 -2.15
CA GLN A 328 9.29 -17.36 -2.39
C GLN A 328 8.59 -16.64 -3.54
N ARG A 329 8.71 -15.30 -3.65
CA ARG A 329 8.15 -14.52 -4.76
C ARG A 329 8.78 -14.92 -6.10
N PHE A 330 10.11 -14.95 -6.20
CA PHE A 330 10.80 -15.39 -7.43
C PHE A 330 10.54 -16.86 -7.77
N HIS A 331 10.42 -17.74 -6.78
CA HIS A 331 10.02 -19.13 -6.99
C HIS A 331 8.62 -19.22 -7.60
N GLN A 332 7.66 -18.47 -7.05
CA GLN A 332 6.29 -18.47 -7.54
C GLN A 332 6.20 -17.94 -8.98
N TYR A 333 6.96 -16.90 -9.33
CA TYR A 333 7.11 -16.45 -10.71
C TYR A 333 7.51 -17.61 -11.65
N ARG A 334 8.58 -18.33 -11.30
CA ARG A 334 9.13 -19.42 -12.13
C ARG A 334 8.14 -20.58 -12.31
N VAL A 335 7.38 -20.93 -11.27
CA VAL A 335 6.39 -22.01 -11.32
C VAL A 335 5.14 -21.61 -12.12
N ARG A 336 4.70 -20.36 -11.99
CA ARG A 336 3.46 -19.87 -12.62
C ARG A 336 3.64 -19.47 -14.08
N LYS A 337 4.82 -18.98 -14.47
CA LYS A 337 5.10 -18.49 -15.83
C LYS A 337 4.70 -19.49 -16.94
N PRO A 338 5.08 -20.78 -16.90
CA PRO A 338 4.72 -21.71 -17.98
C PRO A 338 3.21 -21.97 -18.09
N ALA A 339 2.48 -21.92 -16.97
CA ALA A 339 1.03 -22.13 -16.95
C ALA A 339 0.26 -20.93 -17.52
N LEU A 340 0.78 -19.71 -17.33
CA LEU A 340 0.08 -18.47 -17.68
C LEU A 340 0.46 -17.91 -19.06
N LEU A 341 1.70 -18.15 -19.52
CA LEU A 341 2.18 -17.70 -20.82
C LEU A 341 2.37 -18.84 -21.83
N GLY A 342 2.16 -20.09 -21.40
CA GLY A 342 2.53 -21.28 -22.16
C GLY A 342 4.04 -21.57 -22.10
N TYR A 343 4.43 -22.75 -22.59
CA TYR A 343 5.84 -23.05 -22.82
C TYR A 343 6.33 -22.21 -24.00
N SER A 344 7.09 -21.16 -23.71
CA SER A 344 7.88 -20.42 -24.71
C SER A 344 9.22 -21.10 -24.92
#